data_AF-A0AA88HZG9-F1
#
_entry.id   AF-A0AA88HZG9-F1
#
_cell.length_a   1.000
_cell.length_b   1.000
_cell.length_c   1.000
_cell.angle_alpha   90.00
_cell.angle_beta   90.00
_cell.angle_gamma   90.00
#
_symmetry.space_group_name_H-M   'P 1'
#
loop_
_entity.id
_entity.type
_entity.pdbx_description
1 polymer ?
#
loop_
_entity_poly.entity_id
_entity_poly.type
_entity_poly.pdbx_seq_one_letter_code
_entity_poly.pdbx_strand_id
1 'polypeptide(L)'
;MVIKKGKKKVGKKVAPPPLATRKEVTKKVENPLFEKRPKNFGIGQDIQPKRDLSRFVRWPKYIRLQRQESILQKRLKVPPPIHQFKSTLDRQTAVQMFKLLDKYKPESKQAKRQRLRAQAEAKAAGKEVPVTKRPAVVRQGINDVTRLVEQKKAQLVVIAHDVNPVELVIFLPSLCRKMGVPYCIVKDKSRLGRLVRRKTCSAVALTQVKNLL
;
A
#
# COMPACT_ATOMS: atom_id res chain seq x y z
N MET A 1 -18.36 -15.13 -81.99
CA MET A 1 -19.64 -14.46 -82.35
C MET A 1 -19.86 -13.25 -81.46
N VAL A 2 -20.58 -12.28 -82.03
CA VAL A 2 -20.73 -10.87 -81.65
C VAL A 2 -21.72 -10.67 -80.48
N ILE A 3 -21.27 -9.87 -79.50
CA ILE A 3 -21.93 -8.76 -78.78
C ILE A 3 -23.39 -8.90 -78.26
N LYS A 4 -23.57 -8.66 -76.95
CA LYS A 4 -24.33 -7.49 -76.42
C LYS A 4 -24.07 -7.25 -74.93
N LYS A 5 -23.46 -6.12 -74.59
CA LYS A 5 -23.52 -5.52 -73.24
C LYS A 5 -24.11 -4.11 -73.35
N GLY A 6 -25.10 -3.86 -72.49
CA GLY A 6 -26.10 -2.81 -72.62
C GLY A 6 -25.64 -1.38 -72.33
N LYS A 7 -26.50 -0.46 -72.81
CA LYS A 7 -26.48 0.99 -72.61
C LYS A 7 -26.43 1.37 -71.12
N LYS A 8 -25.44 2.16 -70.69
CA LYS A 8 -25.45 2.87 -69.40
C LYS A 8 -25.84 4.34 -69.62
N LYS A 9 -26.80 4.80 -68.81
CA LYS A 9 -27.40 6.14 -68.81
C LYS A 9 -26.37 7.24 -68.56
N VAL A 10 -26.47 8.31 -69.34
CA VAL A 10 -25.68 9.55 -69.19
C VAL A 10 -26.16 10.29 -67.94
N GLY A 11 -25.32 10.34 -66.90
CA GLY A 11 -25.56 11.17 -65.71
C GLY A 11 -25.16 12.63 -65.98
N LYS A 12 -26.05 13.57 -65.65
CA LYS A 12 -25.77 15.02 -65.65
C LYS A 12 -24.56 15.30 -64.77
N LYS A 13 -23.53 15.94 -65.33
CA LYS A 13 -22.37 16.45 -64.58
C LYS A 13 -22.83 17.62 -63.72
N VAL A 14 -22.87 17.42 -62.40
CA VAL A 14 -23.06 18.50 -61.42
C VAL A 14 -21.72 19.20 -61.24
N ALA A 15 -21.71 20.53 -61.32
CA ALA A 15 -20.49 21.33 -61.16
C ALA A 15 -19.91 21.19 -59.75
N PRO A 16 -18.57 21.14 -59.60
CA PRO A 16 -17.93 21.05 -58.29
C PRO A 16 -18.22 22.31 -57.44
N PRO A 17 -18.39 22.18 -56.11
CA PRO A 17 -18.66 23.31 -55.23
C PRO A 17 -17.49 24.31 -55.26
N PRO A 18 -17.77 25.63 -55.27
CA PRO A 18 -16.79 26.67 -55.58
C PRO A 18 -15.73 26.90 -54.49
N LEU A 19 -15.75 26.12 -53.39
CA LEU A 19 -14.86 26.32 -52.25
C LEU A 19 -14.26 25.02 -51.69
N ALA A 20 -13.91 24.07 -52.55
CA ALA A 20 -12.95 23.03 -52.16
C ALA A 20 -11.53 23.64 -52.19
N THR A 21 -11.16 24.39 -51.15
CA THR A 21 -9.77 24.82 -50.95
C THR A 21 -8.90 23.57 -50.90
N ARG A 22 -8.18 23.30 -51.99
CA ARG A 22 -7.03 22.40 -51.96
C ARG A 22 -6.14 22.95 -50.85
N LYS A 23 -5.98 22.21 -49.74
CA LYS A 23 -4.89 22.48 -48.81
C LYS A 23 -3.63 22.41 -49.64
N GLU A 24 -3.03 23.56 -49.93
CA GLU A 24 -1.70 23.60 -50.51
C GLU A 24 -0.80 22.80 -49.57
N VAL A 25 -0.32 21.67 -50.08
CA VAL A 25 0.71 20.92 -49.39
C VAL A 25 1.93 21.81 -49.48
N THR A 26 2.18 22.58 -48.43
CA THR A 26 3.38 23.40 -48.29
C THR A 26 4.56 22.45 -48.45
N LYS A 27 5.30 22.58 -49.56
CA LYS A 27 6.55 21.85 -49.76
C LYS A 27 7.46 22.25 -48.61
N LYS A 28 7.78 21.30 -47.73
CA LYS A 28 8.77 21.53 -46.67
C LYS A 28 10.06 21.98 -47.37
N VAL A 29 10.55 23.16 -47.00
CA VAL A 29 11.82 23.66 -47.49
C VAL A 29 12.91 22.74 -46.93
N GLU A 30 13.37 21.79 -47.74
CA GLU A 30 14.46 20.89 -47.37
C GLU A 30 15.77 21.62 -47.62
N ASN A 31 16.46 21.98 -46.54
CA ASN A 31 17.78 22.58 -46.64
C ASN A 31 18.79 21.47 -47.04
N PRO A 32 19.47 21.60 -48.21
CA PRO A 32 20.37 20.58 -48.73
C PRO A 32 21.60 20.33 -47.83
N LEU A 33 21.86 21.21 -46.86
CA LEU A 33 22.93 21.04 -45.88
C LEU A 33 22.61 20.02 -44.77
N PHE A 34 21.33 19.61 -44.62
CA PHE A 34 20.94 18.62 -43.60
C PHE A 34 20.84 17.21 -44.18
N GLU A 35 21.83 16.38 -43.87
CA GLU A 35 21.86 14.97 -44.25
C GLU A 35 21.43 14.06 -43.09
N LYS A 36 20.69 13.00 -43.40
CA LYS A 36 20.45 11.92 -42.44
C LYS A 36 21.73 11.11 -42.26
N ARG A 37 22.35 11.20 -41.09
CA ARG A 37 23.53 10.41 -40.70
C ARG A 37 23.17 9.42 -39.58
N PRO A 38 22.42 8.35 -39.88
CA PRO A 38 22.07 7.36 -38.87
C PRO A 38 23.32 6.61 -38.41
N LYS A 39 23.45 6.42 -37.10
CA LYS A 39 24.51 5.59 -36.51
C LYS A 39 24.06 4.14 -36.42
N ASN A 40 24.97 3.22 -36.68
CA ASN A 40 24.76 1.79 -36.53
C ASN A 40 25.31 1.34 -35.17
N PHE A 41 24.43 1.01 -34.22
CA PHE A 41 24.82 0.56 -32.88
C PHE A 41 24.97 -0.97 -32.76
N GLY A 42 25.19 -1.65 -33.88
CA GLY A 42 25.55 -3.07 -33.93
C GLY A 42 26.91 -3.34 -33.26
N ILE A 43 27.19 -4.62 -33.02
CA ILE A 43 28.46 -5.05 -32.42
C ILE A 43 29.62 -4.68 -33.36
N GLY A 44 30.62 -3.98 -32.86
CA GLY A 44 31.80 -3.56 -33.64
C GLY A 44 31.60 -2.36 -34.57
N GLN A 45 30.47 -1.65 -34.46
CA GLN A 45 30.14 -0.47 -35.27
C GLN A 45 30.29 0.81 -34.42
N ASP A 46 29.33 1.73 -34.45
CA ASP A 46 29.38 2.97 -33.66
C ASP A 46 29.31 2.73 -32.14
N ILE A 47 29.83 3.68 -31.36
CA ILE A 47 29.75 3.67 -29.89
C ILE A 47 28.30 3.53 -29.45
N GLN A 48 28.04 2.56 -28.56
CA GLN A 48 26.70 2.31 -28.05
C GLN A 48 26.15 3.53 -27.30
N PRO A 49 24.84 3.82 -27.45
CA PRO A 49 24.21 4.90 -26.72
C PRO A 49 24.15 4.55 -25.23
N LYS A 50 23.95 5.57 -24.39
CA LYS A 50 23.64 5.35 -22.97
C LYS A 50 22.35 4.55 -22.85
N ARG A 51 22.38 3.44 -22.11
CA ARG A 51 21.23 2.56 -21.84
C ARG A 51 20.96 2.51 -20.33
N ASP A 52 19.79 2.05 -19.95
CA ASP A 52 19.52 1.75 -18.54
C ASP A 52 20.36 0.54 -18.09
N LEU A 53 21.37 0.82 -17.27
CA LEU A 53 22.27 -0.19 -16.71
C LEU A 53 21.83 -0.65 -15.31
N SER A 54 20.67 -0.22 -14.78
CA SER A 54 20.25 -0.47 -13.39
C SER A 54 20.31 -1.93 -12.95
N ARG A 55 20.11 -2.88 -13.89
CA ARG A 55 20.22 -4.33 -13.64
C ARG A 55 21.67 -4.81 -13.48
N PHE A 56 22.62 -4.19 -14.18
CA PHE A 56 24.04 -4.53 -14.24
C PHE A 56 24.90 -3.67 -13.30
N VAL A 57 24.32 -2.63 -12.69
CA VAL A 57 24.99 -1.81 -11.67
C VAL A 57 25.47 -2.68 -10.51
N ARG A 58 26.72 -2.45 -10.10
CA ARG A 58 27.26 -2.99 -8.85
C ARG A 58 26.62 -2.27 -7.65
N TRP A 59 25.52 -2.80 -7.15
CA TRP A 59 24.78 -2.20 -6.04
C TRP A 59 25.60 -2.16 -4.73
N PRO A 60 25.44 -1.10 -3.91
CA PRO A 60 25.97 -1.03 -2.55
C PRO A 60 25.67 -2.28 -1.72
N LYS A 61 26.56 -2.61 -0.77
CA LYS A 61 26.50 -3.86 0.01
C LYS A 61 25.15 -4.08 0.69
N TYR A 62 24.57 -3.05 1.31
CA TYR A 62 23.29 -3.18 2.03
C TYR A 62 22.11 -3.55 1.12
N ILE A 63 22.07 -3.02 -0.12
CA ILE A 63 21.04 -3.37 -1.11
C ILE A 63 21.21 -4.83 -1.55
N ARG A 64 22.46 -5.26 -1.78
CA ARG A 64 22.75 -6.66 -2.14
C ARG A 64 22.31 -7.62 -1.03
N LEU A 65 22.65 -7.33 0.23
CA LEU A 65 22.26 -8.15 1.38
C LEU A 65 20.74 -8.26 1.54
N GLN A 66 20.01 -7.14 1.48
CA GLN A 66 18.54 -7.15 1.57
C GLN A 66 17.87 -7.95 0.45
N ARG A 67 18.39 -7.84 -0.79
CA ARG A 67 17.90 -8.61 -1.93
C ARG A 67 18.20 -10.11 -1.78
N GLN A 68 19.42 -10.45 -1.35
CA GLN A 68 19.83 -11.84 -1.10
C GLN A 68 18.98 -12.48 0.00
N GLU A 69 18.71 -11.77 1.09
CA GLU A 69 17.84 -12.24 2.18
C GLU A 69 16.43 -12.58 1.67
N SER A 70 15.81 -11.68 0.88
CA SER A 70 14.48 -11.93 0.29
C SER A 70 14.47 -13.11 -0.69
N ILE A 71 15.53 -13.27 -1.48
CA ILE A 71 15.68 -14.42 -2.38
C ILE A 71 15.82 -15.72 -1.58
N LEU A 72 16.64 -15.71 -0.54
CA LEU A 72 16.89 -16.87 0.31
C LEU A 72 15.61 -17.35 0.99
N GLN A 73 14.82 -16.44 1.56
CA GLN A 73 13.52 -16.77 2.16
C GLN A 73 12.51 -17.38 1.16
N LYS A 74 12.62 -17.06 -0.14
CA LYS A 74 11.77 -17.66 -1.19
C LYS A 74 12.29 -19.01 -1.67
N ARG A 75 13.58 -19.27 -1.56
CA ARG A 75 14.24 -20.49 -2.06
C ARG A 75 14.26 -21.59 -1.01
N LEU A 76 14.44 -21.22 0.26
CA LEU A 76 14.38 -22.17 1.36
C LEU A 76 12.94 -22.59 1.65
N LYS A 77 12.77 -23.81 2.15
CA LYS A 77 11.48 -24.29 2.67
C LYS A 77 11.21 -23.62 4.01
N VAL A 78 10.30 -22.65 4.01
CA VAL A 78 9.94 -21.90 5.23
C VAL A 78 8.96 -22.72 6.08
N PRO A 79 9.23 -22.91 7.38
CA PRO A 79 8.31 -23.62 8.28
C PRO A 79 6.91 -22.98 8.35
N PRO A 80 5.83 -23.77 8.51
CA PRO A 80 4.46 -23.23 8.56
C PRO A 80 4.21 -22.13 9.61
N PRO A 81 4.76 -22.20 10.85
CA PRO A 81 4.60 -21.14 11.85
C PRO A 81 5.20 -19.78 11.45
N ILE A 82 6.15 -19.76 10.52
CA ILE A 82 6.72 -18.52 9.97
C ILE A 82 5.95 -18.13 8.71
N HIS A 83 5.62 -19.12 7.86
CA HIS A 83 4.91 -18.89 6.61
C HIS A 83 3.50 -18.29 6.80
N GLN A 84 2.85 -18.53 7.95
CA GLN A 84 1.55 -17.93 8.25
C GLN A 84 1.55 -16.39 8.14
N PHE A 85 2.67 -15.71 8.45
CA PHE A 85 2.78 -14.25 8.32
C PHE A 85 2.83 -13.77 6.86
N LYS A 86 3.16 -14.64 5.91
CA LYS A 86 3.11 -14.31 4.49
C LYS A 86 1.68 -14.23 3.97
N SER A 87 0.76 -14.98 4.58
CA SER A 87 -0.67 -14.89 4.31
C SER A 87 -1.25 -13.73 5.13
N THR A 88 -1.77 -12.72 4.44
CA THR A 88 -2.27 -11.49 5.08
C THR A 88 -3.70 -11.21 4.65
N LEU A 89 -4.40 -10.45 5.49
CA LEU A 89 -5.75 -9.97 5.21
C LEU A 89 -5.77 -9.18 3.88
N ASP A 90 -6.85 -9.37 3.11
CA ASP A 90 -7.03 -8.68 1.86
C ASP A 90 -7.15 -7.16 2.07
N ARG A 91 -6.96 -6.40 0.99
CA ARG A 91 -6.93 -4.94 1.06
C ARG A 91 -8.26 -4.34 1.54
N GLN A 92 -9.39 -4.88 1.12
CA GLN A 92 -10.71 -4.30 1.39
C GLN A 92 -11.06 -4.49 2.87
N THR A 93 -10.93 -5.71 3.37
CA THR A 93 -11.17 -6.03 4.79
C THR A 93 -10.18 -5.27 5.69
N ALA A 94 -8.91 -5.15 5.29
CA ALA A 94 -7.95 -4.36 6.04
C ALA A 94 -8.36 -2.88 6.14
N VAL A 95 -8.88 -2.27 5.07
CA VAL A 95 -9.35 -0.87 5.10
C VAL A 95 -10.53 -0.72 6.06
N GLN A 96 -11.51 -1.62 6.02
CA GLN A 96 -12.66 -1.60 6.94
C GLN A 96 -12.22 -1.75 8.39
N MET A 97 -11.33 -2.70 8.67
CA MET A 97 -10.74 -2.91 9.99
C MET A 97 -10.01 -1.65 10.49
N PHE A 98 -9.18 -1.01 9.65
CA PHE A 98 -8.49 0.22 10.04
C PHE A 98 -9.45 1.39 10.28
N LYS A 99 -10.55 1.51 9.54
CA LYS A 99 -11.60 2.50 9.79
C LYS A 99 -12.24 2.29 11.17
N LEU A 100 -12.49 1.04 11.56
CA LEU A 100 -12.99 0.72 12.90
C LEU A 100 -11.95 1.09 13.98
N LEU A 101 -10.70 0.67 13.80
CA LEU A 101 -9.62 0.93 14.76
C LEU A 101 -9.37 2.44 14.95
N ASP A 102 -9.51 3.25 13.90
CA ASP A 102 -9.29 4.69 13.96
C ASP A 102 -10.22 5.39 14.97
N LYS A 103 -11.44 4.88 15.13
CA LYS A 103 -12.41 5.37 16.13
C LYS A 103 -11.97 5.12 17.57
N TYR A 104 -11.16 4.10 17.81
CA TYR A 104 -10.70 3.67 19.14
C TYR A 104 -9.24 4.05 19.41
N LYS A 105 -8.73 5.06 18.70
CA LYS A 105 -7.35 5.54 18.85
C LYS A 105 -7.02 5.97 20.28
N PRO A 106 -5.79 5.66 20.77
CA PRO A 106 -5.32 6.20 22.03
C PRO A 106 -5.09 7.72 21.96
N GLU A 107 -5.19 8.36 23.12
CA GLU A 107 -4.98 9.80 23.29
C GLU A 107 -3.57 10.24 22.86
N SER A 108 -3.44 11.45 22.31
CA SER A 108 -2.11 12.05 22.14
C SER A 108 -1.55 12.52 23.47
N LYS A 109 -0.23 12.70 23.53
CA LYS A 109 0.42 13.35 24.67
C LYS A 109 -0.16 14.75 24.95
N GLN A 110 -0.48 15.51 23.89
CA GLN A 110 -1.10 16.84 24.02
C GLN A 110 -2.52 16.77 24.58
N ALA A 111 -3.38 15.89 24.05
CA ALA A 111 -4.73 15.70 24.56
C ALA A 111 -4.72 15.19 26.02
N LYS A 112 -3.78 14.29 26.35
CA LYS A 112 -3.58 13.85 27.74
C LYS A 112 -3.20 15.01 28.65
N ARG A 113 -2.27 15.87 28.23
CA ARG A 113 -1.85 17.06 28.98
C ARG A 113 -3.02 18.02 29.20
N GLN A 114 -3.81 18.29 28.16
CA GLN A 114 -4.99 19.14 28.25
C GLN A 114 -6.04 18.56 29.20
N ARG A 115 -6.33 17.25 29.10
CA ARG A 115 -7.27 16.58 30.02
C ARG A 115 -6.80 16.69 31.47
N LEU A 116 -5.52 16.41 31.75
CA LEU A 116 -4.98 16.47 33.10
C LEU A 116 -4.97 17.91 33.65
N ARG A 117 -4.67 18.91 32.81
CA ARG A 117 -4.76 20.33 33.19
C ARG A 117 -6.19 20.73 33.53
N ALA A 118 -7.16 20.42 32.66
CA ALA A 118 -8.56 20.71 32.90
C ALA A 118 -9.09 20.03 34.17
N GLN A 119 -8.66 18.79 34.44
CA GLN A 119 -9.00 18.10 35.69
C GLN A 119 -8.35 18.75 36.92
N ALA A 120 -7.09 19.18 36.81
CA ALA A 120 -6.40 19.87 37.90
C ALA A 120 -7.03 21.23 38.20
N GLU A 121 -7.38 22.01 37.18
CA GLU A 121 -8.07 23.30 37.29
C GLU A 121 -9.47 23.14 37.89
N ALA A 122 -10.24 22.13 37.45
CA ALA A 122 -11.55 21.83 38.03
C ALA A 122 -11.45 21.43 39.50
N LYS A 123 -10.44 20.63 39.87
CA LYS A 123 -10.19 20.24 41.25
C LYS A 123 -9.76 21.44 42.11
N ALA A 124 -8.90 22.32 41.58
CA ALA A 124 -8.47 23.55 42.24
C ALA A 124 -9.64 24.52 42.47
N ALA A 125 -10.60 24.56 41.53
CA ALA A 125 -11.85 25.32 41.66
C ALA A 125 -12.90 24.67 42.59
N GLY A 126 -12.54 23.63 43.36
CA GLY A 126 -13.42 22.97 44.33
C GLY A 126 -14.53 22.10 43.72
N LYS A 127 -14.52 21.87 42.41
CA LYS A 127 -15.49 20.96 41.77
C LYS A 127 -15.07 19.52 42.01
N GLU A 128 -16.00 18.68 42.45
CA GLU A 128 -15.75 17.24 42.57
C GLU A 128 -15.39 16.65 41.20
N VAL A 129 -14.27 15.93 41.13
CA VAL A 129 -13.83 15.27 39.90
C VAL A 129 -14.51 13.90 39.85
N PRO A 130 -15.49 13.66 38.95
CA PRO A 130 -16.15 12.38 38.88
C PRO A 130 -15.15 11.29 38.45
N VAL A 131 -15.22 10.12 39.09
CA VAL A 131 -14.42 8.94 38.71
C VAL A 131 -14.90 8.45 37.34
N THR A 132 -14.29 8.96 36.27
CA THR A 132 -14.66 8.59 34.90
C THR A 132 -14.21 7.17 34.58
N LYS A 133 -15.12 6.36 34.03
CA LYS A 133 -14.79 5.02 33.49
C LYS A 133 -13.71 5.15 32.41
N ARG A 134 -12.76 4.21 32.40
CA ARG A 134 -11.66 4.19 31.43
C ARG A 134 -12.23 4.11 30.01
N PRO A 135 -11.83 4.99 29.09
CA PRO A 135 -12.35 4.96 27.73
C PRO A 135 -11.97 3.66 27.03
N ALA A 136 -12.89 3.15 26.21
CA ALA A 136 -12.60 2.06 25.28
C ALA A 136 -11.58 2.56 24.26
N VAL A 137 -10.36 2.03 24.35
CA VAL A 137 -9.26 2.34 23.45
C VAL A 137 -8.59 1.05 23.02
N VAL A 138 -7.99 1.11 21.84
CA VAL A 138 -7.12 0.08 21.32
C VAL A 138 -5.98 -0.19 22.31
N ARG A 139 -5.75 -1.46 22.62
CA ARG A 139 -4.63 -1.94 23.43
C ARG A 139 -3.46 -2.26 22.51
N GLN A 140 -2.25 -1.89 22.92
CA GLN A 140 -1.09 -1.88 22.05
C GLN A 140 0.11 -2.52 22.73
N GLY A 141 0.99 -3.12 21.93
CA GLY A 141 2.23 -3.70 22.43
C GLY A 141 2.05 -5.16 22.82
N ILE A 142 3.10 -5.94 22.58
CA ILE A 142 3.02 -7.40 22.63
C ILE A 142 2.64 -7.91 24.02
N ASN A 143 3.29 -7.43 25.08
CA ASN A 143 3.04 -7.87 26.46
C ASN A 143 1.61 -7.58 26.95
N ASP A 144 1.05 -6.44 26.55
CA ASP A 144 -0.33 -6.09 26.90
C ASP A 144 -1.32 -6.94 26.11
N VAL A 145 -1.05 -7.17 24.82
CA VAL A 145 -1.89 -8.01 23.97
C VAL A 145 -1.88 -9.46 24.45
N THR A 146 -0.72 -10.05 24.77
CA THR A 146 -0.62 -11.43 25.27
C THR A 146 -1.41 -11.62 26.56
N ARG A 147 -1.22 -10.73 27.53
CA ARG A 147 -1.97 -10.73 28.80
C ARG A 147 -3.48 -10.66 28.58
N LEU A 148 -3.95 -9.86 27.61
CA LEU A 148 -5.38 -9.73 27.30
C LEU A 148 -5.96 -10.95 26.60
N VAL A 149 -5.16 -11.64 25.79
CA VAL A 149 -5.55 -12.90 25.14
C VAL A 149 -5.64 -14.03 26.17
N GLU A 150 -4.65 -14.15 27.07
CA GLU A 150 -4.67 -15.11 28.18
C GLU A 150 -5.86 -14.89 29.12
N GLN A 151 -6.22 -13.63 29.38
CA GLN A 151 -7.40 -13.28 30.17
C GLN A 151 -8.72 -13.40 29.40
N LYS A 152 -8.72 -13.79 28.12
CA LYS A 152 -9.89 -13.79 27.22
C LYS A 152 -10.66 -12.47 27.19
N LYS A 153 -9.98 -11.34 27.42
CA LYS A 153 -10.56 -9.99 27.38
C LYS A 153 -10.42 -9.33 26.01
N ALA A 154 -9.56 -9.86 25.16
CA ALA A 154 -9.43 -9.42 23.77
C ALA A 154 -10.58 -9.99 22.93
N GLN A 155 -11.30 -9.11 22.24
CA GLN A 155 -12.33 -9.48 21.26
C GLN A 155 -11.75 -9.72 19.87
N LEU A 156 -10.70 -8.97 19.50
CA LEU A 156 -9.99 -9.12 18.23
C LEU A 156 -8.52 -8.77 18.42
N VAL A 157 -7.63 -9.58 17.84
CA VAL A 157 -6.18 -9.32 17.80
C VAL A 157 -5.73 -9.07 16.36
N VAL A 158 -4.94 -8.02 16.17
CA VAL A 158 -4.37 -7.63 14.89
C VAL A 158 -2.85 -7.71 14.99
N ILE A 159 -2.25 -8.51 14.11
CA ILE A 159 -0.82 -8.83 14.14
C ILE A 159 -0.17 -8.30 12.86
N ALA A 160 0.97 -7.64 12.96
CA ALA A 160 1.74 -7.22 11.80
C ALA A 160 2.55 -8.38 11.20
N HIS A 161 2.68 -8.41 9.88
CA HIS A 161 3.44 -9.47 9.19
C HIS A 161 4.97 -9.27 9.14
N ASP A 162 5.45 -8.02 9.23
CA ASP A 162 6.82 -7.58 8.96
C ASP A 162 7.57 -7.23 10.26
N VAL A 163 7.30 -7.98 11.32
CA VAL A 163 7.98 -7.84 12.60
C VAL A 163 9.34 -8.51 12.51
N ASN A 164 10.37 -7.75 12.89
CA ASN A 164 11.74 -8.23 13.01
C ASN A 164 12.21 -7.77 14.40
N PRO A 165 12.55 -8.66 15.34
CA PRO A 165 12.60 -10.14 15.26
C PRO A 165 11.23 -10.86 15.20
N VAL A 166 11.12 -11.98 14.48
CA VAL A 166 9.86 -12.72 14.25
C VAL A 166 9.38 -13.50 15.49
N GLU A 167 10.32 -13.83 16.37
CA GLU A 167 10.14 -14.53 17.64
C GLU A 167 9.16 -13.80 18.56
N LEU A 168 9.06 -12.47 18.42
CA LEU A 168 8.12 -11.65 19.18
C LEU A 168 6.66 -11.95 18.88
N VAL A 169 6.33 -12.44 17.69
CA VAL A 169 4.95 -12.66 17.25
C VAL A 169 4.63 -14.09 16.85
N ILE A 170 5.64 -14.95 16.68
CA ILE A 170 5.46 -16.32 16.17
C ILE A 170 4.46 -17.17 16.98
N PHE A 171 4.43 -16.98 18.31
CA PHE A 171 3.55 -17.71 19.22
C PHE A 171 2.12 -17.15 19.28
N LEU A 172 1.92 -15.90 18.83
CA LEU A 172 0.68 -15.16 19.06
C LEU A 172 -0.53 -15.76 18.31
N PRO A 173 -0.43 -16.19 17.03
CA PRO A 173 -1.52 -16.90 16.36
C PRO A 173 -1.94 -18.18 17.07
N SER A 174 -0.98 -18.98 17.53
CA SER A 174 -1.23 -20.22 18.28
C SER A 174 -1.91 -19.94 19.62
N LEU A 175 -1.46 -18.90 20.33
CA LEU A 175 -2.08 -18.44 21.58
C LEU A 175 -3.52 -17.98 21.37
N CYS A 176 -3.77 -17.16 20.35
CA CYS A 176 -5.12 -16.68 20.02
C CYS A 176 -6.06 -17.84 19.70
N ARG A 177 -5.60 -18.82 18.90
CA ARG A 177 -6.37 -20.02 18.56
C ARG A 177 -6.68 -20.88 19.80
N LYS A 178 -5.70 -21.09 20.70
CA LYS A 178 -5.89 -21.85 21.94
C LYS A 178 -6.90 -21.18 22.89
N MET A 179 -6.86 -19.85 22.99
CA MET A 179 -7.73 -19.09 23.88
C MET A 179 -9.12 -18.80 23.29
N GLY A 180 -9.34 -19.11 22.00
CA GLY A 180 -10.61 -18.86 21.30
C GLY A 180 -10.81 -17.40 20.89
N VAL A 181 -9.73 -16.63 20.77
CA VAL A 181 -9.77 -15.21 20.37
C VAL A 181 -9.52 -15.09 18.87
N PRO A 182 -10.38 -14.42 18.09
CA PRO A 182 -10.13 -14.23 16.67
C PRO A 182 -8.96 -13.28 16.45
N TYR A 183 -8.12 -13.64 15.47
CA TYR A 183 -6.96 -12.83 15.09
C TYR A 183 -6.89 -12.63 13.58
N CYS A 184 -6.19 -11.59 13.15
CA CYS A 184 -5.89 -11.34 11.75
C CYS A 184 -4.45 -10.85 11.59
N ILE A 185 -3.84 -11.21 10.46
CA ILE A 185 -2.48 -10.79 10.09
C ILE A 185 -2.60 -9.71 9.03
N VAL A 186 -1.97 -8.56 9.26
CA VAL A 186 -2.12 -7.36 8.44
C VAL A 186 -0.76 -6.92 7.91
N LYS A 187 -0.81 -6.31 6.72
CA LYS A 187 0.38 -5.71 6.10
C LYS A 187 0.82 -4.47 6.86
N ASP A 188 2.13 -4.41 7.11
CA ASP A 188 2.91 -3.30 7.65
C ASP A 188 2.66 -2.95 9.13
N LYS A 189 3.66 -3.22 9.98
CA LYS A 189 3.72 -2.76 11.38
C LYS A 189 3.72 -1.23 11.50
N SER A 190 4.16 -0.54 10.45
CA SER A 190 4.15 0.92 10.36
C SER A 190 2.72 1.48 10.34
N ARG A 191 1.77 0.77 9.71
CA ARG A 191 0.35 1.18 9.68
C ARG A 191 -0.29 1.07 11.06
N LEU A 192 -0.02 -0.02 11.78
CA LEU A 192 -0.42 -0.17 13.19
C LEU A 192 0.27 0.88 14.08
N GLY A 193 1.55 1.21 13.80
CA GLY A 193 2.26 2.30 14.46
C GLY A 193 1.53 3.63 14.33
N ARG A 194 1.14 4.00 13.10
CA ARG A 194 0.42 5.26 12.83
C ARG A 194 -0.92 5.34 13.55
N LEU A 195 -1.68 4.25 13.62
CA LEU A 195 -2.91 4.16 14.41
C LEU A 195 -2.63 4.54 15.86
N VAL A 196 -1.57 3.98 16.43
CA VAL A 196 -1.21 4.10 17.85
C VAL A 196 -0.36 5.36 18.16
N ARG A 197 -0.10 6.21 17.16
CA ARG A 197 0.79 7.39 17.27
C ARG A 197 2.23 7.01 17.68
N ARG A 198 2.73 5.88 17.17
CA ARG A 198 4.13 5.41 17.29
C ARG A 198 4.74 5.18 15.91
N LYS A 199 6.05 5.01 15.82
CA LYS A 199 6.72 4.67 14.55
C LYS A 199 6.28 3.30 14.02
N THR A 200 6.20 2.31 14.92
CA THR A 200 5.84 0.92 14.61
C THR A 200 5.04 0.32 15.76
N CYS A 201 4.22 -0.68 15.46
CA CYS A 201 3.53 -1.50 16.45
C CYS A 201 3.39 -2.94 15.93
N SER A 202 3.82 -3.92 16.73
CA SER A 202 3.84 -5.34 16.31
C SER A 202 2.46 -6.00 16.40
N ALA A 203 1.71 -5.69 17.46
CA ALA A 203 0.40 -6.27 17.71
C ALA A 203 -0.50 -5.28 18.44
N VAL A 204 -1.79 -5.39 18.15
CA VAL A 204 -2.85 -4.52 18.63
C VAL A 204 -4.06 -5.37 19.01
N ALA A 205 -4.77 -5.04 20.08
CA ALA A 205 -5.98 -5.73 20.50
C ALA A 205 -7.13 -4.76 20.76
N LEU A 206 -8.33 -5.17 20.36
CA LEU A 206 -9.59 -4.54 20.78
C LEU A 206 -10.18 -5.34 21.95
N THR A 207 -10.46 -4.66 23.07
CA THR A 207 -11.08 -5.30 24.25
C THR A 207 -12.57 -5.03 24.36
N GLN A 208 -13.00 -3.84 23.96
CA GLN A 208 -14.37 -3.39 24.04
C GLN A 208 -14.65 -2.50 22.83
N VAL A 209 -15.79 -2.74 22.19
CA VAL A 209 -16.35 -1.89 21.15
C VAL A 209 -17.63 -1.29 21.73
N LYS A 210 -17.83 0.01 21.53
CA LYS A 210 -19.08 0.67 21.90
C LYS A 210 -20.13 0.28 20.85
N ASN A 211 -21.25 -0.28 21.29
CA ASN A 211 -22.41 -0.45 20.41
C ASN A 211 -22.88 0.95 19.99
N LEU A 212 -22.87 1.21 18.69
CA LEU A 212 -23.46 2.40 18.08
C LEU A 212 -24.91 2.08 17.66
N LEU A 213 -25.68 1.53 18.60
CA LEU A 213 -27.13 1.47 18.52
C LEU A 213 -27.69 2.54 19.46
#